data_AF-A0A534MXZ8-F1
#
_entry.id   AF-A0A534MXZ8-F1
#
_cell.length_a   1.000
_cell.length_b   1.000
_cell.length_c   1.000
_cell.angle_alpha   90.00
_cell.angle_beta   90.00
_cell.angle_gamma   90.00
#
_symmetry.space_group_name_H-M   'P 1'
#
loop_
_entity.id
_entity.type
_entity.pdbx_description
1 polymer ?
#
loop_
_entity_poly.entity_id
_entity_poly.type
_entity_poly.pdbx_seq_one_letter_code
_entity_poly.pdbx_strand_id
1 'polypeptide(L)'
;MELKELRRMTMPKLRDLAKQVTELQGVLGMEKEALIRAIAKAQGISYDETTKDANAIHSIKHDIRELKKQKTEILTSSRDRKKLKRVQRRIKLLKRLSRHLAHEAKTTQAGPAPQPAAPAPAAAPAETPPAAS
;
A
#
# COMPACT_ATOMS: atom_id res chain seq x y z
N MET A 1 21.30 11.65 6.94
CA MET A 1 20.03 11.84 7.69
C MET A 1 19.39 10.48 7.89
N GLU A 2 18.55 10.29 8.90
CA GLU A 2 17.76 9.07 9.04
C GLU A 2 16.35 9.23 8.45
N LEU A 3 15.76 8.15 7.94
CA LEU A 3 14.38 8.11 7.43
C LEU A 3 13.35 8.65 8.44
N LYS A 4 13.64 8.43 9.73
CA LYS A 4 12.80 8.82 10.87
C LYS A 4 12.75 10.34 11.05
N GLU A 5 13.84 11.02 10.71
CA GLU A 5 13.97 12.46 10.82
C GLU A 5 13.20 13.17 9.70
N LEU A 6 13.28 12.64 8.47
CA LEU A 6 12.48 13.11 7.34
C LEU A 6 10.97 12.91 7.57
N ARG A 7 10.54 11.81 8.18
CA ARG A 7 9.11 11.60 8.52
C ARG A 7 8.57 12.62 9.52
N ARG A 8 9.41 13.06 10.46
CA ARG A 8 9.07 14.03 11.52
C ARG A 8 9.01 15.47 10.99
N MET A 9 9.70 15.77 9.89
CA MET A 9 9.67 17.10 9.29
C MET A 9 8.31 17.46 8.70
N THR A 10 8.04 18.77 8.71
CA THR A 10 6.86 19.37 8.10
C THR A 10 7.04 19.49 6.59
N MET A 11 5.92 19.51 5.86
CA MET A 11 5.92 19.60 4.39
C MET A 11 6.79 20.72 3.81
N PRO A 12 6.79 21.96 4.35
CA PRO A 12 7.65 23.03 3.82
C PRO A 12 9.13 22.67 3.89
N LYS A 13 9.58 22.17 5.05
CA LYS A 13 10.99 21.78 5.26
C LYS A 13 11.41 20.62 4.35
N LEU A 14 10.51 19.67 4.11
CA LEU A 14 10.76 18.59 3.16
C LEU A 14 10.85 19.12 1.73
N ARG A 15 10.03 20.11 1.34
CA ARG A 15 10.07 20.72 0.01
C ARG A 15 11.37 21.47 -0.23
N ASP A 16 11.84 22.21 0.78
CA ASP A 16 13.10 22.96 0.67
C ASP A 16 14.30 22.03 0.58
N LEU A 17 14.33 20.96 1.38
CA LEU A 17 15.35 19.90 1.28
C LEU A 17 15.27 19.18 -0.06
N ALA A 18 14.07 18.86 -0.56
CA ALA A 18 13.93 18.22 -1.86
C ALA A 18 14.44 19.11 -3.00
N LYS A 19 14.21 20.43 -2.96
CA LYS A 19 14.77 21.37 -3.96
C LYS A 19 16.30 21.48 -3.91
N GLN A 20 16.89 21.38 -2.71
CA GLN A 20 18.34 21.48 -2.51
C GLN A 20 19.08 20.20 -2.92
N VAL A 21 18.48 19.05 -2.65
CA VAL A 21 19.11 17.74 -2.84
C VAL A 21 18.75 17.12 -4.20
N THR A 22 17.60 17.49 -4.76
CA THR A 22 17.07 16.96 -6.02
C THR A 22 16.68 18.08 -6.96
N GLU A 23 17.15 18.04 -8.21
CA GLU A 23 16.73 18.93 -9.28
C GLU A 23 15.33 18.56 -9.85
N LEU A 24 14.45 18.00 -9.01
CA LEU A 24 13.13 17.55 -9.44
C LEU A 24 12.20 18.75 -9.65
N GLN A 25 11.72 18.93 -10.88
CA GLN A 25 10.70 19.90 -11.22
C GLN A 25 9.33 19.40 -10.76
N GLY A 26 8.66 20.12 -9.84
CA GLY A 26 7.32 19.76 -9.35
C GLY A 26 7.19 19.38 -7.86
N VAL A 27 8.20 19.65 -7.03
CA VAL A 27 8.21 19.36 -5.58
C VAL A 27 6.96 19.86 -4.82
N LEU A 28 6.33 20.93 -5.30
CA LEU A 28 5.14 21.54 -4.68
C LEU A 28 3.86 20.68 -4.81
N GLY A 29 3.78 19.81 -5.83
CA GLY A 29 2.62 18.95 -6.09
C GLY A 29 2.75 17.54 -5.52
N MET A 30 3.91 17.19 -4.97
CA MET A 30 4.18 15.84 -4.50
C MET A 30 3.65 15.58 -3.09
N GLU A 31 3.13 14.37 -2.88
CA GLU A 31 2.67 13.88 -1.57
C GLU A 31 3.86 13.68 -0.62
N LYS A 32 3.61 13.75 0.69
CA LYS A 32 4.66 13.69 1.73
C LYS A 32 5.56 12.46 1.60
N GLU A 33 4.98 11.28 1.32
CA GLU A 33 5.76 10.05 1.17
C GLU A 33 6.67 10.07 -0.07
N ALA A 34 6.17 10.60 -1.19
CA ALA A 34 6.94 10.69 -2.43
C ALA A 34 8.16 11.61 -2.26
N LEU A 35 8.00 12.71 -1.52
CA LEU A 35 9.11 13.61 -1.18
C LEU A 35 10.19 12.91 -0.34
N ILE A 36 9.78 12.17 0.69
CA ILE A 36 10.74 11.47 1.55
C ILE A 36 11.48 10.39 0.76
N ARG A 37 10.81 9.69 -0.16
CA ARG A 37 11.46 8.71 -1.06
C ARG A 37 12.47 9.38 -2.00
N ALA A 38 12.12 10.53 -2.59
CA ALA A 38 13.03 11.27 -3.47
C ALA A 38 14.28 11.74 -2.72
N ILE A 39 14.11 12.35 -1.53
CA ILE A 39 15.21 12.80 -0.69
C ILE A 39 16.07 11.62 -0.22
N ALA A 40 15.46 10.52 0.23
CA ALA A 40 16.18 9.34 0.70
C ALA A 40 17.02 8.70 -0.42
N LYS A 41 16.46 8.57 -1.63
CA LYS A 41 17.19 8.10 -2.82
C LYS A 41 18.37 9.01 -3.16
N ALA A 42 18.15 10.32 -3.17
CA ALA A 42 19.20 11.28 -3.51
C ALA A 42 20.30 11.39 -2.43
N GLN A 43 19.98 11.12 -1.16
CA GLN A 43 20.94 11.05 -0.06
C GLN A 43 21.58 9.65 0.12
N GLY A 44 21.25 8.67 -0.72
CA GLY A 44 21.78 7.31 -0.63
C GLY A 44 21.32 6.55 0.62
N ILE A 45 20.27 7.01 1.30
CA ILE A 45 19.68 6.33 2.46
C ILE A 45 18.73 5.27 1.91
N SER A 46 18.96 4.00 2.24
CA SER A 46 18.04 2.92 1.88
C SER A 46 16.68 3.22 2.49
N TYR A 47 15.73 3.66 1.65
CA TYR A 47 14.33 3.74 2.00
C TYR A 47 13.84 2.30 2.00
N ASP A 48 14.09 1.61 3.11
CA ASP A 48 13.42 0.36 3.40
C ASP A 48 11.95 0.74 3.57
N GLU A 49 11.19 0.65 2.47
CA GLU A 49 9.74 0.58 2.52
C GLU A 49 9.47 -0.59 3.44
N THR A 50 9.33 -0.33 4.75
CA THR A 50 9.08 -1.35 5.77
C THR A 50 8.05 -2.27 5.17
N THR A 51 8.54 -3.42 4.73
CA THR A 51 7.87 -4.22 3.70
C THR A 51 6.49 -4.47 4.23
N LYS A 52 5.48 -3.84 3.61
CA LYS A 52 4.08 -3.86 4.08
C LYS A 52 3.80 -5.23 4.63
N ASP A 53 3.67 -5.28 5.95
CA ASP A 53 3.93 -6.42 6.81
C ASP A 53 3.63 -7.77 6.13
N ALA A 54 4.58 -8.35 5.40
CA ALA A 54 4.39 -9.68 4.79
C ALA A 54 4.06 -10.71 5.90
N ASN A 55 4.58 -10.44 7.10
CA ASN A 55 4.31 -11.18 8.32
C ASN A 55 3.01 -10.80 9.06
N ALA A 56 2.31 -9.71 8.75
CA ALA A 56 1.08 -9.36 9.48
C ALA A 56 -0.01 -10.41 9.32
N ILE A 57 -0.13 -11.01 8.13
CA ILE A 57 -1.08 -12.11 7.91
C ILE A 57 -0.70 -13.32 8.78
N HIS A 58 0.60 -13.60 8.93
CA HIS A 58 1.12 -14.70 9.71
C HIS A 58 0.90 -14.47 11.22
N SER A 59 1.15 -13.25 11.71
CA SER A 59 0.86 -12.83 13.08
C SER A 59 -0.63 -12.92 13.40
N ILE A 60 -1.52 -12.44 12.52
CA ILE A 60 -2.98 -12.55 12.70
C ILE A 60 -3.40 -14.04 12.77
N LYS A 61 -2.80 -14.91 11.95
CA LYS A 61 -3.05 -16.37 12.02
C LYS A 61 -2.53 -16.99 13.33
N HIS A 62 -1.43 -16.47 13.88
CA HIS A 62 -0.93 -16.88 15.19
C HIS A 62 -1.93 -16.54 16.30
N ASP A 63 -2.38 -15.28 16.38
CA ASP A 63 -3.36 -14.82 17.36
C ASP A 63 -4.68 -15.60 17.27
N ILE A 64 -5.13 -15.96 16.06
CA ILE A 64 -6.31 -16.80 15.86
C ILE A 64 -6.11 -18.19 16.47
N ARG A 65 -4.91 -18.78 16.37
CA ARG A 65 -4.62 -20.10 16.96
C ARG A 65 -4.62 -20.02 18.49
N GLU A 66 -4.02 -18.99 19.07
CA GLU A 66 -4.03 -18.76 20.51
C GLU A 66 -5.45 -18.54 21.06
N LEU A 67 -6.25 -17.68 20.42
CA LEU A 67 -7.63 -17.45 20.83
C LEU A 67 -8.51 -18.69 20.70
N LYS A 68 -8.21 -19.58 19.75
CA LYS A 68 -8.90 -20.89 19.66
C LYS A 68 -8.56 -21.79 20.84
N LYS A 69 -7.29 -21.81 21.31
CA LYS A 69 -6.89 -22.55 22.52
C LYS A 69 -7.58 -21.99 23.76
N GLN A 70 -7.59 -20.66 23.90
CA GLN A 70 -8.32 -20.00 24.99
C GLN A 70 -9.82 -20.29 24.94
N LYS A 71 -10.41 -20.35 23.73
CA LYS A 71 -11.82 -20.72 23.57
C LYS A 71 -12.10 -22.13 24.09
N THR A 72 -11.25 -23.11 23.76
CA THR A 72 -11.41 -24.49 24.23
C THR A 72 -11.24 -24.58 25.73
N GLU A 73 -10.26 -23.88 26.29
CA GLU A 73 -10.02 -23.84 27.73
C GLU A 73 -11.18 -23.21 28.51
N ILE A 74 -11.72 -22.07 28.05
CA ILE A 74 -12.91 -21.43 28.68
C ILE A 74 -14.13 -22.35 28.60
N LEU A 75 -14.27 -23.10 27.51
CA LEU A 75 -15.37 -24.04 27.33
C LEU A 75 -15.29 -25.21 28.31
N THR A 76 -14.09 -25.71 28.58
CA THR A 76 -13.83 -26.82 29.51
C THR A 76 -13.88 -26.38 30.97
N SER A 77 -13.26 -25.24 31.32
CA SER A 77 -13.00 -24.89 32.72
C SER A 77 -14.11 -24.06 33.38
N SER A 78 -14.74 -23.13 32.65
CA SER A 78 -15.50 -22.05 33.31
C SER A 78 -16.92 -21.85 32.77
N ARG A 79 -17.28 -22.44 31.63
CA ARG A 79 -18.60 -22.30 30.95
C ARG A 79 -19.15 -20.84 30.94
N ASP A 80 -18.23 -19.87 31.01
CA ASP A 80 -18.50 -18.45 31.11
C ASP A 80 -18.96 -17.92 29.75
N ARG A 81 -20.28 -17.90 29.55
CA ARG A 81 -20.90 -17.49 28.27
C ARG A 81 -20.43 -16.10 27.81
N LYS A 82 -20.21 -15.15 28.73
CA LYS A 82 -19.75 -13.79 28.41
C LYS A 82 -18.31 -13.78 27.87
N LYS A 83 -17.38 -14.48 28.53
CA LYS A 83 -15.99 -14.58 28.10
C LYS A 83 -15.87 -15.34 26.78
N LEU A 84 -16.63 -16.42 26.63
CA LEU A 84 -16.71 -17.18 25.38
C LEU A 84 -17.16 -16.31 24.20
N LYS A 85 -18.21 -15.50 24.39
CA LYS A 85 -18.70 -14.56 23.36
C LYS A 85 -17.64 -13.52 22.98
N ARG A 86 -16.86 -12.98 23.93
CA ARG A 86 -15.77 -12.03 23.64
C ARG A 86 -14.69 -12.66 22.77
N VAL A 87 -14.23 -13.86 23.14
CA VAL A 87 -13.20 -14.59 22.37
C VAL A 87 -13.69 -14.91 20.96
N GLN A 88 -14.94 -15.38 20.81
CA GLN A 88 -15.53 -15.65 19.49
C GLN A 88 -15.61 -14.40 18.61
N ARG A 89 -15.98 -13.24 19.18
CA ARG A 89 -16.01 -11.95 18.45
C ARG A 89 -14.62 -11.55 17.99
N ARG A 90 -13.61 -11.71 18.83
CA ARG A 90 -12.21 -11.38 18.49
C ARG A 90 -11.67 -12.27 17.39
N ILE A 91 -11.95 -13.58 17.43
CA ILE A 91 -11.62 -14.51 16.34
C ILE A 91 -12.30 -14.09 15.02
N LYS A 92 -13.58 -13.72 15.05
CA LYS A 92 -14.30 -13.26 13.84
C LYS A 92 -13.67 -11.99 13.26
N LEU A 93 -13.32 -11.02 14.11
CA LEU A 93 -12.67 -9.78 13.70
C LEU A 93 -11.32 -10.06 13.04
N LEU A 94 -10.46 -10.84 13.68
CA LEU A 94 -9.13 -11.18 13.15
C LEU A 94 -9.21 -11.94 11.82
N LYS A 95 -10.16 -12.88 11.68
CA LYS A 95 -10.42 -13.55 10.38
C LYS A 95 -10.88 -12.58 9.29
N ARG A 96 -11.62 -11.53 9.65
CA ARG A 96 -12.05 -10.50 8.70
C ARG A 96 -10.87 -9.63 8.29
N LEU A 97 -10.07 -9.16 9.26
CA LEU A 97 -8.85 -8.39 9.01
C LEU A 97 -7.86 -9.15 8.12
N SER A 98 -7.63 -10.44 8.36
CA SER A 98 -6.74 -11.24 7.50
C SER A 98 -7.24 -11.32 6.05
N ARG A 99 -8.56 -11.35 5.84
CA ARG A 99 -9.15 -11.40 4.49
C ARG A 99 -9.02 -10.05 3.78
N HIS A 100 -9.25 -8.95 4.49
CA HIS A 100 -9.04 -7.62 3.94
C HIS A 100 -7.57 -7.42 3.58
N LEU A 101 -6.64 -7.74 4.48
CA LEU A 101 -5.21 -7.61 4.20
C LEU A 101 -4.78 -8.45 2.99
N ALA A 102 -5.30 -9.68 2.86
CA ALA A 102 -5.04 -10.52 1.69
C ALA A 102 -5.67 -9.96 0.40
N HIS A 103 -6.85 -9.35 0.49
CA HIS A 103 -7.51 -8.69 -0.65
C HIS A 103 -6.73 -7.45 -1.07
N GLU A 104 -6.37 -6.57 -0.14
CA GLU A 104 -5.56 -5.36 -0.40
C GLU A 104 -4.19 -5.73 -1.00
N ALA A 105 -3.56 -6.80 -0.51
CA ALA A 105 -2.33 -7.33 -1.10
C ALA A 105 -2.57 -7.82 -2.54
N LYS A 106 -3.68 -8.54 -2.79
CA LYS A 106 -4.05 -8.99 -4.14
C LYS A 106 -4.35 -7.82 -5.07
N THR A 107 -5.08 -6.80 -4.61
CA THR A 107 -5.41 -5.60 -5.38
C THR A 107 -4.17 -4.76 -5.68
N THR A 108 -3.25 -4.62 -4.71
CA THR A 108 -1.94 -3.98 -4.91
C THR A 108 -1.10 -4.71 -5.95
N GLN A 109 -1.08 -6.06 -5.93
CA GLN A 109 -0.32 -6.83 -6.92
C GLN A 109 -1.01 -6.93 -8.28
N ALA A 110 -2.33 -6.74 -8.35
CA ALA A 110 -3.06 -6.75 -9.62
C ALA A 110 -2.86 -5.47 -10.44
N GLY A 111 -2.33 -4.38 -9.85
CA GLY A 111 -2.15 -3.08 -10.50
C GLY A 111 -3.47 -2.47 -11.03
N PRO A 112 -3.51 -1.17 -11.35
CA PRO A 112 -4.61 -0.65 -12.16
C PRO A 112 -4.63 -1.43 -13.47
N ALA A 113 -5.78 -2.01 -13.81
CA ALA A 113 -5.99 -2.68 -15.10
C ALA A 113 -5.50 -1.75 -16.22
N PRO A 114 -4.76 -2.25 -17.23
CA PRO A 114 -4.39 -1.43 -18.38
C PRO A 114 -5.68 -0.87 -18.96
N GLN A 115 -5.81 0.46 -18.95
CA GLN A 115 -6.88 1.15 -19.64
C GLN A 115 -6.86 0.63 -21.09
N PRO A 116 -8.01 0.23 -21.66
CA PRO A 116 -8.03 -0.15 -23.06
C PRO A 116 -7.54 1.06 -23.86
N ALA A 117 -6.44 0.86 -24.57
CA ALA A 117 -5.85 1.87 -25.43
C ALA A 117 -6.95 2.50 -26.29
N ALA A 118 -7.02 3.82 -26.27
CA ALA A 118 -7.92 4.59 -27.11
C ALA A 118 -7.81 4.11 -28.57
N PRO A 119 -8.93 3.96 -29.31
CA PRO A 119 -8.88 3.54 -30.70
C PRO A 119 -8.11 4.59 -31.51
N ALA A 120 -7.09 4.13 -32.22
CA ALA A 120 -6.30 4.94 -33.15
C ALA A 120 -7.25 5.69 -34.12
N PRO A 121 -7.03 6.99 -34.37
CA PRO A 121 -7.87 7.73 -35.31
C PRO A 121 -7.74 7.14 -36.71
N ALA A 122 -8.89 7.05 -37.35
CA ALA A 122 -9.14 6.44 -38.64
C ALA A 122 -8.16 6.88 -39.74
N ALA A 123 -7.83 5.91 -40.59
CA ALA A 123 -7.15 6.09 -41.87
C ALA A 123 -7.81 7.21 -42.69
N ALA A 124 -7.03 8.24 -42.99
CA ALA A 124 -7.37 9.21 -44.02
C ALA A 124 -7.12 8.56 -45.41
N PRO A 125 -8.09 8.57 -46.34
CA PRO A 125 -7.88 8.08 -47.69
C PRO A 125 -6.98 9.08 -48.45
N ALA A 126 -5.88 8.58 -49.01
CA ALA A 126 -5.01 9.36 -49.86
C ALA A 126 -5.76 9.73 -51.16
N GLU A 127 -5.99 11.02 -51.34
CA GLU A 127 -6.50 11.61 -52.57
C GLU A 127 -5.47 11.43 -53.70
N THR A 128 -5.96 10.95 -54.83
CA THR A 128 -5.30 10.89 -56.13
C THR A 128 -4.94 12.29 -56.64
N PRO A 129 -3.71 12.57 -57.11
CA PRO A 129 -3.47 13.73 -57.96
C PRO A 129 -3.87 13.44 -59.43
N PRO A 130 -4.53 14.39 -60.13
CA PRO A 130 -4.95 14.21 -61.51
C PRO A 130 -3.78 14.39 -62.50
N ALA A 131 -3.94 13.72 -63.65
CA ALA A 131 -3.05 13.75 -64.80
C ALA A 131 -2.92 15.15 -65.44
N ALA A 132 -1.75 15.46 -65.98
CA ALA A 132 -1.61 16.35 -67.14
C ALA A 132 -0.31 16.05 -67.90
N SER A 133 -0.46 16.10 -69.23
CA SER A 133 0.47 15.78 -70.31
C SER A 133 1.65 16.72 -70.47
#